data_AF-A0A1B6JA93-F1
#
_entry.id   AF-A0A1B6JA93-F1
#
_cell.length_a   1.000
_cell.length_b   1.000
_cell.length_c   1.000
_cell.angle_alpha   90.00
_cell.angle_beta   90.00
_cell.angle_gamma   90.00
#
_symmetry.space_group_name_H-M   'P 1'
#
loop_
_entity.id
_entity.type
_entity.pdbx_description
1 polymer ?
#
loop_
_entity_poly.entity_id
_entity_poly.type
_entity_poly.pdbx_seq_one_letter_code
_entity_poly.pdbx_strand_id
1 'polypeptide(L)'
;MIFIFRDWIKLQATTGFQAFIIHYREDPDQQNLIDWIQEDWLQCCGIEGPKDWDKNNYFNCSSRDVGSREACGVPFSCCKRKPNEIIKNKQCGYDVRKPGYFADGWTNLSPAQSGEHNIFERGCWRAGEEWVEHNLVPLLVVLVG
;
A
#
# COMPACT_ATOMS: atom_id res chain seq x y z
N MET A 1 -2.85 6.08 31.75
CA MET A 1 -1.98 4.88 31.61
C MET A 1 -2.27 4.09 30.34
N ILE A 2 -3.55 3.88 29.96
CA ILE A 2 -3.94 3.15 28.72
C ILE A 2 -3.44 3.80 27.42
N PHE A 3 -3.46 5.15 27.32
CA PHE A 3 -3.00 5.86 26.12
C PHE A 3 -1.52 5.64 25.78
N ILE A 4 -0.64 5.72 26.79
CA ILE A 4 0.81 5.57 26.61
C ILE A 4 1.17 4.16 26.12
N PHE A 5 0.44 3.15 26.60
CA PHE A 5 0.66 1.76 26.19
C PHE A 5 0.20 1.50 24.75
N ARG A 6 -0.94 2.09 24.34
CA ARG A 6 -1.43 2.00 22.95
C ARG A 6 -0.46 2.63 21.96
N ASP A 7 0.09 3.80 22.29
CA ASP A 7 1.03 4.51 21.41
C ASP A 7 2.36 3.77 21.29
N TRP A 8 2.84 3.16 22.38
CA TRP A 8 4.04 2.33 22.34
C TRP A 8 3.86 1.06 21.50
N ILE A 9 2.72 0.35 21.62
CA ILE A 9 2.42 -0.82 20.77
C ILE A 9 2.37 -0.43 19.30
N LYS A 10 1.71 0.70 18.98
CA LYS A 10 1.65 1.22 17.62
C LYS A 10 3.05 1.50 17.08
N LEU A 11 3.91 2.15 17.87
CA LEU A 11 5.27 2.45 17.45
C LEU A 11 6.10 1.18 17.17
N GLN A 12 6.01 0.17 18.03
CA GLN A 12 6.71 -1.10 17.83
C GLN A 12 6.20 -1.82 16.59
N ALA A 13 4.87 -1.88 16.42
CA ALA A 13 4.24 -2.49 15.25
C ALA A 13 4.68 -1.79 13.95
N THR A 14 4.56 -0.46 13.88
CA THR A 14 4.96 0.32 12.69
C THR A 14 6.45 0.17 12.40
N THR A 15 7.32 0.06 13.41
CA THR A 15 8.77 -0.17 13.21
C THR A 15 9.02 -1.56 12.59
N GLY A 16 8.33 -2.60 13.08
CA GLY A 16 8.39 -3.94 12.48
C GLY A 16 7.90 -3.94 11.03
N PHE A 17 6.78 -3.26 10.74
CA PHE A 17 6.28 -3.18 9.37
C PHE A 17 7.16 -2.36 8.43
N GLN A 18 7.91 -1.37 8.95
CA GLN A 18 8.86 -0.60 8.14
C GLN A 18 9.96 -1.47 7.54
N ALA A 19 10.40 -2.53 8.24
CA ALA A 19 11.36 -3.48 7.71
C ALA A 19 10.85 -4.16 6.43
N PHE A 20 9.56 -4.49 6.36
CA PHE A 20 8.97 -5.07 5.15
C PHE A 20 9.01 -4.14 3.94
N ILE A 21 8.89 -2.83 4.14
CA ILE A 21 9.01 -1.84 3.06
C ILE A 21 10.47 -1.69 2.63
N ILE A 22 11.39 -1.55 3.60
CA ILE A 22 12.81 -1.36 3.33
C ILE A 22 13.38 -2.55 2.54
N HIS A 23 13.10 -3.78 3.00
CA HIS A 23 13.65 -5.01 2.44
C HIS A 23 12.76 -5.67 1.37
N TYR A 24 11.74 -4.97 0.87
CA TYR A 24 10.76 -5.52 -0.08
C TYR A 24 11.38 -6.20 -1.32
N ARG A 25 12.51 -5.71 -1.83
CA ARG A 25 13.20 -6.27 -3.01
C ARG A 25 14.28 -7.31 -2.69
N GLU A 26 14.52 -7.60 -1.42
CA GLU A 26 15.64 -8.45 -1.00
C GLU A 26 15.25 -9.93 -0.87
N ASP A 27 14.00 -10.22 -0.51
CA ASP A 27 13.50 -11.58 -0.32
C ASP A 27 12.20 -11.81 -1.12
N PRO A 28 12.18 -12.79 -2.05
CA PRO A 28 11.01 -13.06 -2.87
C PRO A 28 9.80 -13.57 -2.09
N ASP A 29 10.00 -14.30 -0.98
CA ASP A 29 8.91 -14.83 -0.16
C ASP A 29 8.27 -13.70 0.65
N GLN A 30 9.08 -12.79 1.18
CA GLN A 30 8.57 -11.56 1.81
C GLN A 30 7.82 -10.70 0.80
N GLN A 31 8.35 -10.56 -0.42
CA GLN A 31 7.70 -9.80 -1.47
C GLN A 31 6.32 -10.40 -1.80
N ASN A 32 6.23 -11.72 -1.97
CA ASN A 32 4.97 -12.43 -2.25
C ASN A 32 3.95 -12.25 -1.11
N LEU A 33 4.40 -12.31 0.15
CA LEU A 33 3.54 -12.07 1.31
C LEU A 33 2.98 -10.64 1.31
N ILE A 34 3.84 -9.64 1.13
CA ILE A 34 3.44 -8.23 1.08
C ILE A 34 2.49 -7.98 -0.09
N ASP A 35 2.78 -8.56 -1.25
CA ASP A 35 1.97 -8.43 -2.45
C ASP A 35 0.57 -9.01 -2.23
N TRP A 36 0.47 -10.20 -1.63
CA TRP A 36 -0.80 -10.83 -1.29
C TRP A 36 -1.61 -10.01 -0.26
N ILE A 37 -0.95 -9.48 0.77
CA ILE A 37 -1.60 -8.62 1.77
C ILE A 37 -2.21 -7.37 1.11
N GLN A 38 -1.42 -6.70 0.27
CA GLN A 38 -1.82 -5.42 -0.34
C GLN A 38 -2.90 -5.58 -1.40
N GLU A 39 -2.81 -6.62 -2.22
CA GLU A 39 -3.71 -6.79 -3.36
C GLU A 39 -4.96 -7.61 -3.03
N ASP A 40 -4.79 -8.78 -2.42
CA ASP A 40 -5.86 -9.77 -2.33
C ASP A 40 -6.55 -9.75 -0.96
N TRP A 41 -5.80 -9.56 0.15
CA TRP A 41 -6.40 -9.62 1.49
C TRP A 41 -6.99 -8.29 1.94
N LEU A 42 -6.17 -7.25 2.03
CA LEU A 42 -6.57 -5.99 2.67
C LEU A 42 -6.89 -4.86 1.68
N GLN A 43 -6.50 -4.97 0.41
CA GLN A 43 -6.73 -3.93 -0.60
C GLN A 43 -6.24 -2.56 -0.11
N CYS A 44 -4.94 -2.49 0.15
CA CYS A 44 -4.24 -1.39 0.80
C CYS A 44 -2.89 -1.14 0.12
N CYS A 45 -2.23 -0.03 0.44
CA CYS A 45 -0.90 0.29 -0.07
C CYS A 45 -0.03 0.94 1.00
N GLY A 46 1.13 0.35 1.25
CA GLY A 46 2.03 0.79 2.32
C GLY A 46 1.45 0.53 3.73
N ILE A 47 2.11 1.04 4.76
CA ILE A 47 1.74 0.78 6.16
C ILE A 47 0.64 1.74 6.57
N GLU A 48 0.95 3.03 6.52
CA GLU A 48 0.02 4.14 6.74
C GLU A 48 -0.52 4.67 5.40
N GLY A 49 0.27 4.54 4.33
CA GLY A 49 -0.17 4.83 2.97
C GLY A 49 0.94 4.72 1.91
N PRO A 50 0.66 5.11 0.66
CA PRO A 50 1.58 4.98 -0.47
C PRO A 50 2.93 5.68 -0.28
N LYS A 51 3.01 6.71 0.56
CA LYS A 51 4.26 7.45 0.83
C LYS A 51 5.29 6.63 1.60
N ASP A 52 4.90 5.57 2.29
CA ASP A 52 5.85 4.70 3.00
C ASP A 52 6.91 4.12 2.06
N TRP A 53 6.57 3.94 0.79
CA TRP A 53 7.48 3.46 -0.24
C TRP A 53 8.70 4.37 -0.48
N ASP A 54 8.73 5.60 0.04
CA ASP A 54 9.96 6.41 0.06
C ASP A 54 11.07 5.83 0.93
N LYS A 55 10.74 4.92 1.85
CA LYS A 55 11.73 4.21 2.67
C LYS A 55 12.46 3.10 1.91
N ASN A 56 11.91 2.66 0.77
CA ASN A 56 12.54 1.64 -0.06
C ASN A 56 13.50 2.27 -1.09
N ASN A 57 14.70 1.72 -1.22
CA ASN A 57 15.75 2.22 -2.12
C ASN A 57 15.39 2.20 -3.62
N TYR A 58 14.43 1.38 -4.08
CA TYR A 58 13.99 1.38 -5.47
C TYR A 58 12.84 2.36 -5.72
N PHE A 59 11.92 2.49 -4.77
CA PHE A 59 10.72 3.32 -4.93
C PHE A 59 10.92 4.76 -4.47
N ASN A 60 11.94 5.04 -3.66
CA ASN A 60 12.27 6.41 -3.24
C ASN A 60 12.41 7.33 -4.46
N CYS A 61 11.77 8.50 -4.39
CA CYS A 61 11.80 9.48 -5.46
C CYS A 61 13.22 9.93 -5.87
N SER A 62 14.14 10.02 -4.93
CA SER A 62 15.55 10.36 -5.18
C SER A 62 16.30 9.24 -5.91
N SER A 63 15.79 8.01 -5.88
CA SER A 63 16.44 6.88 -6.57
C SER A 63 16.38 6.98 -8.09
N ARG A 64 15.63 7.95 -8.62
CA ARG A 64 15.67 8.32 -10.03
C ARG A 64 17.07 8.78 -10.46
N ASP A 65 17.80 9.47 -9.59
CA ASP A 65 19.13 10.01 -9.90
C ASP A 65 20.17 8.90 -10.06
N VAL A 66 19.93 7.73 -9.45
CA VAL A 66 20.75 6.51 -9.59
C VAL A 66 20.15 5.52 -10.58
N GLY A 67 19.13 5.91 -11.34
CA GLY A 67 18.59 5.14 -12.46
C GLY A 67 17.46 4.17 -12.11
N SER A 68 16.84 4.25 -10.92
CA SER A 68 15.68 3.41 -10.61
C SER A 68 14.47 3.79 -11.45
N ARG A 69 13.94 2.82 -12.21
CA ARG A 69 12.71 3.01 -13.02
C ARG A 69 11.46 3.15 -12.15
N GLU A 70 11.49 2.60 -10.94
CA GLU A 70 10.35 2.52 -10.03
C GLU A 70 10.29 3.71 -9.05
N ALA A 71 11.22 4.65 -9.16
CA ALA A 71 11.29 5.83 -8.33
C ALA A 71 10.00 6.67 -8.39
N CYS A 72 9.56 7.18 -7.24
CA CYS A 72 8.24 7.81 -7.05
C CYS A 72 7.04 6.92 -7.42
N GLY A 73 7.24 5.61 -7.51
CA GLY A 73 6.19 4.63 -7.71
C GLY A 73 5.80 3.91 -6.42
N VAL A 74 4.95 2.91 -6.60
CA VAL A 74 4.59 1.88 -5.63
C VAL A 74 4.59 0.52 -6.34
N PRO A 75 4.64 -0.60 -5.62
CA PRO A 75 4.52 -1.91 -6.24
C PRO A 75 3.19 -2.12 -6.96
N PHE A 76 3.16 -3.11 -7.85
CA PHE A 76 1.94 -3.47 -8.58
C PHE A 76 0.81 -3.95 -7.66
N SER A 77 1.12 -4.48 -6.49
CA SER A 77 0.14 -4.98 -5.52
C SER A 77 -0.70 -3.86 -4.91
N CYS A 78 -0.22 -2.61 -4.95
CA CYS A 78 -1.01 -1.44 -4.59
C CYS A 78 -2.09 -1.09 -5.63
N CYS A 79 -2.12 -1.73 -6.80
CA CYS A 79 -3.00 -1.32 -7.88
C CYS A 79 -4.40 -1.94 -7.79
N LYS A 80 -5.40 -1.12 -8.12
CA LYS A 80 -6.78 -1.59 -8.24
C LYS A 80 -6.94 -2.38 -9.54
N ARG A 81 -7.46 -3.61 -9.44
CA ARG A 81 -7.84 -4.40 -10.62
C ARG A 81 -9.03 -3.75 -11.32
N LYS A 82 -8.95 -3.58 -12.63
CA LYS A 82 -10.08 -3.04 -13.40
C LYS A 82 -11.10 -4.14 -13.68
N PRO A 83 -12.41 -3.83 -13.66
CA PRO A 83 -13.42 -4.78 -14.13
C PRO A 83 -13.12 -5.09 -15.60
N ASN A 84 -12.92 -6.38 -15.91
CA ASN A 84 -12.51 -6.94 -17.22
C ASN A 84 -11.01 -6.89 -17.57
N GLU A 85 -10.13 -6.70 -16.59
CA GLU A 85 -8.68 -6.86 -16.80
C GLU A 85 -8.29 -8.34 -16.93
N ILE A 86 -8.01 -8.78 -18.17
CA ILE A 86 -7.58 -10.16 -18.47
C ILE A 86 -6.09 -10.36 -18.15
N ILE A 87 -5.27 -9.34 -18.46
CA ILE A 87 -3.83 -9.34 -18.20
C ILE A 87 -3.54 -8.27 -17.17
N LYS A 88 -2.97 -8.70 -16.06
CA LYS A 88 -2.60 -7.82 -14.95
C LYS A 88 -1.52 -6.82 -15.36
N ASN A 89 -1.85 -5.54 -15.25
CA ASN A 89 -0.90 -4.46 -15.48
C ASN A 89 0.07 -4.34 -14.29
N LYS A 90 1.30 -4.83 -14.44
CA LYS A 90 2.34 -4.69 -13.41
C LYS A 90 3.00 -3.30 -13.36
N GLN A 91 2.67 -2.41 -14.29
CA GLN A 91 3.27 -1.06 -14.42
C GLN A 91 2.37 0.06 -13.88
N CYS A 92 1.17 -0.28 -13.41
CA CYS A 92 0.18 0.65 -12.87
C CYS A 92 0.69 1.53 -11.71
N GLY A 93 1.67 1.05 -10.94
CA GLY A 93 2.23 1.75 -9.79
C GLY A 93 3.37 2.70 -10.13
N TYR A 94 3.80 2.79 -11.40
CA TYR A 94 4.87 3.71 -11.78
C TYR A 94 4.42 5.16 -11.78
N ASP A 95 5.31 6.02 -11.31
CA ASP A 95 5.18 7.47 -11.38
C ASP A 95 3.98 8.06 -10.60
N VAL A 96 3.14 7.23 -9.98
CA VAL A 96 1.88 7.61 -9.30
C VAL A 96 2.06 8.58 -8.13
N ARG A 97 3.25 8.69 -7.56
CA ARG A 97 3.56 9.64 -6.48
C ARG A 97 4.32 10.88 -6.97
N LYS A 98 4.55 11.02 -8.28
CA LYS A 98 5.17 12.23 -8.84
C LYS A 98 4.19 13.42 -8.75
N PRO A 99 4.68 14.62 -8.40
CA PRO A 99 3.89 15.83 -8.52
C PRO A 99 3.39 15.99 -9.95
N GLY A 100 2.10 16.21 -10.13
CA GLY A 100 1.51 16.44 -11.44
C GLY A 100 1.02 15.18 -12.16
N TYR A 101 1.37 13.95 -11.74
CA TYR A 101 1.04 12.69 -12.44
C TYR A 101 -0.44 12.54 -12.88
N PHE A 102 -1.37 13.00 -12.04
CA PHE A 102 -2.81 12.97 -12.34
C PHE A 102 -3.30 14.21 -13.11
N ALA A 103 -2.51 15.28 -13.17
CA ALA A 103 -2.78 16.52 -13.89
C ALA A 103 -2.23 16.51 -15.33
N ASP A 104 -1.17 15.76 -15.61
CA ASP A 104 -0.47 15.72 -16.91
C ASP A 104 -0.76 14.42 -17.71
N GLY A 105 -1.16 13.33 -17.06
CA GLY A 105 -1.33 12.01 -17.70
C GLY A 105 -2.70 11.70 -18.34
N TRP A 106 -3.76 12.49 -18.11
CA TRP A 106 -5.14 12.14 -18.47
C TRP A 106 -5.91 13.29 -19.17
N THR A 107 -5.34 13.90 -20.22
CA THR A 107 -6.04 14.96 -21.00
C THR A 107 -7.13 14.46 -21.95
N ASN A 108 -7.30 13.14 -22.12
CA ASN A 108 -8.24 12.54 -23.08
C ASN A 108 -9.31 11.62 -22.46
N LEU A 109 -9.52 11.68 -21.14
CA LEU A 109 -10.33 10.68 -20.45
C LEU A 109 -11.57 11.28 -19.81
N SER A 110 -12.65 10.50 -19.85
CA SER A 110 -14.00 10.94 -19.51
C SER A 110 -14.07 11.45 -18.05
N PRO A 111 -15.03 12.33 -17.71
CA PRO A 111 -15.25 12.84 -16.35
C PRO A 111 -15.43 11.75 -15.28
N ALA A 112 -15.78 10.52 -15.69
CA ALA A 112 -15.87 9.35 -14.80
C ALA A 112 -14.52 8.68 -14.49
N GLN A 113 -13.48 8.93 -15.29
CA GLN A 113 -12.14 8.35 -15.14
C GLN A 113 -11.13 9.32 -14.51
N SER A 114 -11.41 10.62 -14.55
CA SER A 114 -10.54 11.69 -14.03
C SER A 114 -10.45 11.74 -12.50
N GLY A 115 -11.31 11.03 -11.78
CA GLY A 115 -11.39 11.08 -10.30
C GLY A 115 -10.92 9.82 -9.57
N GLU A 116 -10.54 8.75 -10.28
CA GLU A 116 -10.25 7.46 -9.65
C GLU A 116 -8.76 7.15 -9.69
N HIS A 117 -8.08 7.40 -8.57
CA HIS A 117 -6.70 6.97 -8.36
C HIS A 117 -6.64 5.45 -8.58
N ASN A 118 -5.77 5.00 -9.50
CA ASN A 118 -5.65 3.61 -9.92
C ASN A 118 -4.92 2.71 -8.91
N ILE A 119 -4.58 3.27 -7.74
CA ILE A 119 -3.95 2.58 -6.62
C ILE A 119 -4.82 2.68 -5.36
N PHE A 120 -4.60 1.79 -4.41
CA PHE A 120 -5.13 1.93 -3.06
C PHE A 120 -4.39 3.06 -2.33
N GLU A 121 -5.12 3.97 -1.70
CA GLU A 121 -4.52 5.05 -0.89
C GLU A 121 -4.56 4.74 0.61
N ARG A 122 -5.40 3.80 1.01
CA ARG A 122 -5.54 3.37 2.40
C ARG A 122 -4.34 2.52 2.80
N GLY A 123 -3.71 2.86 3.93
CA GLY A 123 -2.64 2.06 4.53
C GLY A 123 -3.11 0.73 5.09
N CYS A 124 -2.24 -0.28 5.04
CA CYS A 124 -2.53 -1.63 5.51
C CYS A 124 -2.73 -1.73 7.02
N TRP A 125 -2.13 -0.85 7.82
CA TRP A 125 -2.36 -0.83 9.27
C TRP A 125 -3.83 -0.55 9.59
N ARG A 126 -4.37 0.53 9.02
CA ARG A 126 -5.78 0.89 9.20
C ARG A 126 -6.71 -0.17 8.61
N ALA A 127 -6.38 -0.70 7.42
CA ALA A 127 -7.16 -1.77 6.82
C ALA A 127 -7.19 -3.04 7.68
N GLY A 128 -6.07 -3.36 8.33
CA GLY A 128 -5.97 -4.46 9.29
C GLY A 128 -6.77 -4.23 10.57
N GLU A 129 -6.69 -3.02 11.15
CA GLU A 129 -7.52 -2.63 12.31
C GLU A 129 -9.01 -2.85 12.00
N GLU A 130 -9.48 -2.32 10.87
CA GLU A 130 -10.88 -2.47 10.41
C GLU A 130 -11.25 -3.95 10.18
N TRP A 131 -10.37 -4.73 9.54
CA TRP A 131 -10.62 -6.16 9.32
C TRP A 131 -10.78 -6.93 10.63
N VAL A 132 -9.94 -6.66 11.63
CA VAL A 132 -10.01 -7.28 12.95
C VAL A 132 -11.31 -6.91 13.67
N GLU A 133 -11.68 -5.62 13.65
CA GLU A 133 -12.91 -5.14 14.28
C GLU A 133 -14.17 -5.77 13.69
N HIS A 134 -14.18 -6.01 12.37
CA HIS A 134 -15.34 -6.58 11.68
C HIS A 134 -15.41 -8.11 11.72
N ASN A 135 -14.28 -8.82 11.80
CA ASN A 135 -14.25 -10.28 11.65
C ASN A 135 -13.92 -11.01 12.96
N LEU A 136 -12.96 -10.52 13.74
CA LEU A 136 -12.45 -11.23 14.92
C LEU A 136 -13.15 -10.80 16.21
N VAL A 137 -13.37 -9.50 16.39
CA VAL A 137 -14.03 -8.97 17.61
C VAL A 137 -15.43 -9.57 17.84
N PRO A 138 -16.31 -9.69 16.82
CA PRO A 138 -17.63 -10.29 17.02
C PRO A 138 -17.57 -11.76 17.47
N LEU A 139 -16.62 -12.54 16.93
CA LEU A 139 -16.43 -13.93 17.33
C LEU A 139 -16.02 -14.04 18.81
N LEU A 140 -15.12 -13.17 19.26
CA LEU A 140 -14.70 -13.14 20.66
C LEU A 140 -15.83 -12.74 21.60
N VAL A 141 -16.71 -11.82 21.18
CA VAL A 141 -17.92 -11.47 21.95
C VAL A 141 -18.87 -12.66 22.08
N VAL A 142 -19.10 -13.43 21.01
CA VAL A 142 -19.97 -14.62 21.04
C VAL A 142 -19.37 -15.77 21.87
N LEU A 143 -18.05 -15.90 21.90
CA LEU A 143 -17.38 -16.99 22.65
C LEU A 143 -17.27 -16.72 24.15
N VAL A 144 -17.26 -15.46 24.57
CA VAL A 144 -17.05 -15.04 25.97
C VAL A 144 -18.34 -14.53 26.62
N GLY A 145 -19.35 -14.16 25.83
CA GLY A 145 -20.70 -13.79 26.30
C GLY A 145 -21.65 -14.97 26.30
#